data_AF-A0A932TCU5-F1
#
_entry.id   AF-A0A932TCU5-F1
#
_cell.length_a   1.000
_cell.length_b   1.000
_cell.length_c   1.000
_cell.angle_alpha   90.00
_cell.angle_beta   90.00
_cell.angle_gamma   90.00
#
_symmetry.space_group_name_H-M   'P 1'
#
loop_
_entity.id
_entity.type
_entity.pdbx_description
1 polymer ?
#
loop_
_entity_poly.entity_id
_entity_poly.type
_entity_poly.pdbx_seq_one_letter_code
_entity_poly.pdbx_strand_id
1 'polypeptide(L)'
;MSSVTLVQNVLTRLEGVRRNGSGWMARCPAHDDGRASLSLGEGGDGRVLLKCFAGCETPAIVAALGLEMSDLFPPREAEAAAPRARIVTTYDYLDENRKLLFQVVRYAPKDFRQRRPDGNGDWTWKLDGVRRVLYRLPEVLKSVAEECTIYITEGERD
;
A
#
# COMPACT_ATOMS: atom_id res chain seq x y z
N MET A 1 -32.74 -7.22 -9.77
CA MET A 1 -31.98 -6.25 -10.59
C MET A 1 -30.65 -6.90 -10.89
N SER A 2 -30.45 -7.40 -12.12
CA SER A 2 -29.24 -8.14 -12.48
C SER A 2 -28.01 -7.24 -12.35
N SER A 3 -27.04 -7.65 -11.54
CA SER A 3 -25.77 -6.95 -11.40
C SER A 3 -25.08 -6.92 -12.77
N VAL A 4 -24.93 -5.73 -13.36
CA VAL A 4 -24.22 -5.57 -14.62
C VAL A 4 -22.73 -5.71 -14.31
N THR A 5 -22.07 -6.71 -14.89
CA THR A 5 -20.64 -6.94 -14.70
C THR A 5 -19.82 -5.87 -15.43
N LEU A 6 -18.58 -5.62 -15.00
CA LEU A 6 -17.69 -4.62 -15.60
C LEU A 6 -17.50 -4.88 -17.10
N VAL A 7 -17.29 -6.15 -17.47
CA VAL A 7 -17.17 -6.55 -18.87
C VAL A 7 -18.44 -6.24 -19.65
N GLN A 8 -19.63 -6.41 -19.06
CA GLN A 8 -20.90 -6.09 -19.71
C GLN A 8 -21.07 -4.57 -19.92
N ASN A 9 -20.56 -3.73 -19.01
CA ASN A 9 -20.54 -2.28 -19.20
C ASN A 9 -19.69 -1.89 -20.43
N VAL A 10 -18.58 -2.57 -20.66
CA VAL A 10 -17.74 -2.29 -21.83
C VAL A 10 -18.36 -2.83 -23.11
N LEU A 11 -18.91 -4.06 -23.08
CA LEU A 11 -19.54 -4.69 -24.25
C LEU A 11 -20.74 -3.91 -24.79
N THR A 12 -21.54 -3.29 -23.92
CA THR A 12 -22.71 -2.50 -24.33
C THR A 12 -22.36 -1.21 -25.06
N ARG A 13 -21.10 -0.76 -24.98
CA ARG A 13 -20.59 0.45 -25.65
C ARG A 13 -19.85 0.15 -26.96
N LEU A 14 -19.79 -1.13 -27.35
CA LEU A 14 -19.03 -1.60 -28.51
C LEU A 14 -19.94 -2.09 -29.63
N GLU A 15 -19.49 -1.88 -30.87
CA GLU A 15 -20.19 -2.32 -32.06
C GLU A 15 -19.60 -3.63 -32.63
N GLY A 16 -20.45 -4.43 -33.28
CA GLY A 16 -20.00 -5.67 -33.93
C GLY A 16 -19.49 -6.75 -32.96
N VAL A 17 -19.99 -6.72 -31.72
CA VAL A 17 -19.59 -7.67 -30.66
C VAL A 17 -19.99 -9.09 -31.06
N ARG A 18 -19.02 -10.00 -31.06
CA ARG A 18 -19.23 -11.44 -31.24
C ARG A 18 -18.41 -12.22 -30.21
N ARG A 19 -18.91 -13.39 -29.80
CA ARG A 19 -18.15 -14.29 -28.91
C ARG A 19 -16.94 -14.88 -29.62
N ASN A 20 -15.85 -15.06 -28.87
CA ASN A 20 -14.62 -15.69 -29.34
C ASN A 20 -13.96 -16.46 -28.18
N GLY A 21 -14.24 -17.77 -28.08
CA GLY A 21 -13.81 -18.60 -26.95
C GLY A 21 -14.41 -18.12 -25.63
N SER A 22 -13.57 -17.86 -24.63
CA SER A 22 -13.95 -17.28 -23.34
C SER A 22 -14.11 -15.75 -23.35
N GLY A 23 -13.81 -15.08 -24.47
CA GLY A 23 -13.88 -13.63 -24.61
C GLY A 23 -14.78 -13.17 -25.76
N TRP A 24 -14.54 -11.93 -26.21
CA TRP A 24 -15.30 -11.27 -27.26
C TRP A 24 -14.38 -10.57 -28.25
N MET A 25 -14.85 -10.45 -29.49
CA MET A 25 -14.27 -9.60 -30.51
C MET A 25 -15.26 -8.50 -30.85
N ALA A 26 -14.77 -7.27 -31.00
CA ALA A 26 -15.57 -6.09 -31.36
C ALA A 26 -14.80 -5.19 -32.33
N ARG A 27 -15.50 -4.22 -32.92
CA ARG A 27 -14.85 -3.13 -33.64
C ARG A 27 -14.15 -2.22 -32.64
N CYS A 28 -12.95 -1.77 -32.98
CA CYS A 28 -12.23 -0.82 -32.15
C CYS A 28 -12.86 0.58 -32.33
N PRO A 29 -13.21 1.30 -31.25
CA PRO A 29 -13.75 2.66 -31.35
C PRO A 29 -12.65 3.71 -31.61
N ALA A 30 -11.37 3.37 -31.39
CA ALA A 30 -10.26 4.30 -31.56
C ALA A 30 -9.76 4.42 -33.01
N HIS A 31 -10.27 3.60 -33.93
CA HIS A 31 -9.94 3.68 -35.35
C HIS A 31 -11.05 3.05 -36.20
N ASP A 32 -11.19 3.49 -37.45
CA ASP A 32 -12.14 2.89 -38.38
C ASP A 32 -11.42 1.88 -39.29
N ASP A 33 -11.61 0.59 -39.05
CA ASP A 33 -11.11 -0.47 -39.94
C ASP A 33 -12.22 -1.38 -40.49
N GLY A 34 -13.49 -1.07 -40.23
CA GLY A 34 -14.63 -1.87 -40.67
C GLY A 34 -14.65 -3.34 -40.20
N ARG A 35 -13.69 -3.78 -39.40
CA ARG A 35 -13.49 -5.18 -38.97
C ARG A 35 -13.43 -5.29 -37.44
N ALA A 36 -13.75 -6.47 -36.91
CA ALA A 36 -13.63 -6.72 -35.49
C ALA A 36 -12.16 -6.93 -35.10
N SER A 37 -11.45 -5.86 -34.74
CA SER A 37 -10.01 -5.84 -34.43
C SER A 37 -9.67 -5.68 -32.94
N LEU A 38 -10.69 -5.48 -32.10
CA LEU A 38 -10.57 -5.36 -30.65
C LEU A 38 -10.94 -6.68 -29.98
N SER A 39 -10.02 -7.22 -29.18
CA SER A 39 -10.27 -8.35 -28.28
C SER A 39 -10.62 -7.84 -26.88
N LEU A 40 -11.67 -8.42 -26.31
CA LEU A 40 -12.10 -8.23 -24.93
C LEU A 40 -12.06 -9.55 -24.18
N GLY A 41 -11.57 -9.50 -22.95
CA GLY A 41 -11.61 -10.62 -22.01
C GLY A 41 -11.79 -10.14 -20.58
N GLU A 42 -12.08 -11.10 -19.69
CA GLU A 42 -12.14 -10.89 -18.26
C GLU A 42 -10.96 -11.62 -17.61
N GLY A 43 -10.17 -10.91 -16.81
CA GLY A 43 -9.09 -11.48 -16.03
C GLY A 43 -9.62 -12.27 -14.84
N GLY A 44 -8.85 -13.22 -14.32
CA GLY A 44 -9.23 -13.99 -13.11
C GLY A 44 -9.38 -13.13 -11.85
N ASP A 45 -8.86 -11.89 -11.88
CA ASP A 45 -8.99 -10.84 -10.89
C ASP A 45 -10.18 -9.89 -11.14
N GLY A 46 -11.04 -10.18 -12.11
CA GLY A 46 -12.25 -9.41 -12.43
C GLY A 46 -12.01 -8.15 -13.27
N ARG A 47 -10.78 -7.88 -13.72
CA ARG A 47 -10.48 -6.74 -14.60
C ARG A 47 -10.86 -7.02 -16.05
N VAL A 48 -11.19 -5.99 -16.79
CA VAL A 48 -11.44 -6.03 -18.23
C VAL A 48 -10.12 -5.89 -18.99
N LEU A 49 -9.82 -6.87 -19.83
CA LEU A 49 -8.65 -6.88 -20.71
C LEU A 49 -9.05 -6.40 -22.10
N LEU A 50 -8.41 -5.34 -22.59
CA LEU A 50 -8.59 -4.81 -23.95
C LEU A 50 -7.29 -4.97 -24.75
N LYS A 51 -7.39 -5.50 -25.96
CA LYS A 51 -6.27 -5.56 -26.89
C LYS A 51 -6.71 -5.27 -28.32
N CYS A 52 -6.22 -4.18 -28.89
CA CYS A 52 -6.39 -3.89 -30.31
C CYS A 52 -5.24 -4.49 -31.13
N PHE A 53 -5.57 -5.29 -32.15
CA PHE A 53 -4.56 -5.87 -33.05
C PHE A 53 -4.11 -4.93 -34.18
N ALA A 54 -4.76 -3.77 -34.34
CA ALA A 54 -4.37 -2.74 -35.30
C ALA A 54 -3.35 -1.73 -34.72
N GLY A 55 -3.07 -1.79 -33.41
CA GLY A 55 -2.02 -0.98 -32.78
C GLY A 55 -2.51 0.18 -31.91
N CYS A 56 -3.82 0.32 -31.65
CA CYS A 56 -4.30 1.34 -30.72
C CYS A 56 -3.87 1.06 -29.28
N GLU A 57 -3.46 2.09 -28.58
CA GLU A 57 -3.20 2.02 -27.15
C GLU A 57 -4.51 1.90 -26.36
N THR A 58 -4.48 1.13 -25.26
CA THR A 58 -5.64 0.95 -24.38
C THR A 58 -6.28 2.25 -23.89
N PRO A 59 -5.52 3.29 -23.48
CA PRO A 59 -6.13 4.56 -23.06
C PRO A 59 -6.95 5.24 -24.17
N ALA A 60 -6.51 5.15 -25.43
CA ALA A 60 -7.24 5.72 -26.57
C ALA A 60 -8.56 4.98 -26.81
N ILE A 61 -8.57 3.66 -26.66
CA ILE A 61 -9.77 2.82 -26.78
C ILE A 61 -10.77 3.14 -25.66
N VAL A 62 -10.28 3.24 -24.42
CA VAL A 62 -11.08 3.54 -23.23
C VAL A 62 -11.68 4.95 -23.31
N ALA A 63 -10.89 5.95 -23.70
CA ALA A 63 -11.36 7.30 -23.92
C ALA A 63 -12.43 7.39 -25.02
N ALA A 64 -12.25 6.65 -26.13
CA ALA A 64 -13.24 6.59 -27.20
C ALA A 64 -14.57 5.93 -26.77
N LEU A 65 -14.56 5.10 -25.73
CA LEU A 65 -15.76 4.52 -25.11
C LEU A 65 -16.41 5.43 -24.05
N GLY A 66 -15.83 6.60 -23.77
CA GLY A 66 -16.27 7.48 -22.70
C GLY A 66 -16.10 6.86 -21.30
N LEU A 67 -15.08 6.01 -21.14
CA LEU A 67 -14.71 5.38 -19.89
C LEU A 67 -13.35 5.93 -19.40
N GLU A 68 -13.03 5.66 -18.14
CA GLU A 68 -11.71 5.88 -17.57
C GLU A 68 -10.96 4.55 -17.38
N MET A 69 -9.63 4.61 -17.27
CA MET A 69 -8.82 3.40 -17.04
C MET A 69 -9.24 2.67 -15.75
N SER A 70 -9.71 3.39 -14.74
CA SER A 70 -10.28 2.84 -13.50
C SER A 70 -11.52 1.99 -13.72
N ASP A 71 -12.33 2.26 -14.75
CA ASP A 71 -13.55 1.48 -15.04
C ASP A 71 -13.25 0.09 -15.59
N LEU A 72 -12.00 -0.17 -16.01
CA LEU A 72 -11.56 -1.51 -16.41
C LEU A 72 -11.22 -2.40 -15.23
N PHE A 73 -11.11 -1.85 -14.02
CA PHE A 73 -10.77 -2.62 -12.83
C PHE A 73 -12.01 -2.75 -11.96
N PRO A 74 -12.19 -3.89 -11.27
CA PRO A 74 -13.20 -3.94 -10.23
C PRO A 74 -12.94 -2.81 -9.25
N PRO A 75 -14.00 -2.22 -8.67
CA PRO A 75 -13.82 -1.29 -7.57
C PRO A 75 -12.92 -2.03 -6.59
N ARG A 76 -11.74 -1.46 -6.32
CA ARG A 76 -10.86 -2.01 -5.30
C ARG A 76 -11.77 -2.13 -4.10
N GLU A 77 -12.11 -3.37 -3.70
CA GLU A 77 -12.69 -3.59 -2.38
C GLU A 77 -11.73 -2.82 -1.51
N ALA A 78 -12.21 -1.72 -0.92
CA ALA A 78 -11.37 -0.89 -0.11
C ALA A 78 -10.88 -1.87 0.93
N GLU A 79 -9.63 -2.36 0.79
CA GLU A 79 -8.95 -3.16 1.78
C GLU A 79 -9.15 -2.33 3.02
N ALA A 80 -10.10 -2.74 3.88
CA ALA A 80 -10.76 -1.84 4.81
C ALA A 80 -9.65 -1.07 5.49
N ALA A 81 -9.48 0.22 5.13
CA ALA A 81 -8.20 0.90 5.26
C ALA A 81 -7.67 0.59 6.65
N ALA A 82 -6.61 -0.23 6.74
CA ALA A 82 -6.23 -0.83 8.00
C ALA A 82 -6.22 0.28 9.05
N PRO A 83 -6.89 0.10 10.21
CA PRO A 83 -7.17 1.21 11.12
C PRO A 83 -5.89 2.00 11.32
N ARG A 84 -5.95 3.32 11.03
CA ARG A 84 -4.76 4.19 11.03
C ARG A 84 -3.94 3.88 12.27
N ALA A 85 -2.71 3.42 12.05
CA ALA A 85 -1.87 2.93 13.13
C ALA A 85 -1.75 4.01 14.21
N ARG A 86 -2.25 3.74 15.42
CA ARG A 86 -2.19 4.68 16.55
C ARG A 86 -0.99 4.37 17.42
N ILE A 87 -0.21 5.39 17.78
CA ILE A 87 0.84 5.25 18.79
C ILE A 87 0.18 4.90 20.13
N VAL A 88 0.57 3.77 20.70
CA VAL A 88 0.09 3.27 21.99
C VAL A 88 1.09 3.60 23.10
N THR A 89 2.38 3.47 22.82
CA THR A 89 3.44 3.65 23.82
C THR A 89 4.72 4.13 23.13
N THR A 90 5.50 4.95 23.83
CA THR A 90 6.84 5.39 23.41
C THR A 90 7.82 5.06 24.52
N TYR A 91 8.92 4.42 24.15
CA TYR A 91 10.02 4.07 25.06
C TYR A 91 11.24 4.92 24.71
N ASP A 92 11.72 5.66 25.71
CA ASP A 92 12.79 6.64 25.54
C ASP A 92 14.15 6.01 25.84
N TYR A 93 15.07 6.10 24.88
CA TYR A 93 16.47 5.69 25.05
C TYR A 93 17.33 6.92 25.29
N LEU A 94 17.79 7.04 26.53
CA LEU A 94 18.57 8.17 27.01
C LEU A 94 20.05 7.80 27.09
N ASP A 95 20.93 8.78 26.90
CA ASP A 95 22.35 8.66 27.23
C ASP A 95 22.60 8.79 28.74
N GLU A 96 23.87 8.72 29.12
CA GLU A 96 24.33 8.82 30.51
C GLU A 96 23.95 10.15 31.20
N ASN A 97 23.72 11.19 30.42
CA ASN A 97 23.32 12.52 30.86
C ASN A 97 21.82 12.77 30.76
N ARG A 98 21.01 11.71 30.54
CA ARG A 98 19.56 11.76 30.30
C ARG A 98 19.17 12.49 29.00
N LYS A 99 20.07 12.65 28.04
CA LYS A 99 19.76 13.20 26.73
C LYS A 99 19.08 12.13 25.88
N LEU A 100 17.94 12.47 25.30
CA LEU A 100 17.22 11.57 24.39
C LEU A 100 18.02 11.31 23.12
N LEU A 101 18.38 10.04 22.88
CA LEU A 101 19.05 9.59 21.67
C LEU A 101 18.03 9.13 20.62
N PHE A 102 17.07 8.29 21.04
CA PHE A 102 16.00 7.80 20.19
C PHE A 102 14.82 7.27 20.99
N GLN A 103 13.73 6.97 20.29
CA GLN A 103 12.53 6.35 20.83
C GLN A 103 12.17 5.10 20.04
N VAL A 104 11.68 4.09 20.74
CA VAL A 104 10.93 2.98 20.15
C VAL A 104 9.44 3.25 20.38
N VAL A 105 8.68 3.28 19.30
CA VAL A 105 7.26 3.63 19.26
C VAL A 105 6.46 2.37 18.95
N ARG A 106 5.55 2.00 19.86
CA ARG A 106 4.63 0.89 19.68
C ARG A 106 3.30 1.39 19.12
N TYR A 107 2.84 0.80 18.02
CA TYR A 107 1.56 1.06 17.36
C TYR A 107 0.49 0.00 17.68
N ALA A 108 -0.77 0.35 17.42
CA ALA A 108 -1.91 -0.57 17.29
C ALA A 108 -2.47 -0.51 15.85
N PRO A 109 -2.69 -1.66 15.17
CA PRO A 109 -2.32 -3.02 15.58
C PRO A 109 -0.80 -3.18 15.78
N LYS A 110 -0.36 -4.24 16.48
CA LYS A 110 1.02 -4.39 17.01
C LYS A 110 2.06 -4.19 15.89
N ASP A 111 2.72 -3.03 15.92
CA ASP A 111 3.85 -2.66 15.07
C ASP A 111 4.82 -1.83 15.92
N PHE A 112 6.12 -1.91 15.64
CA PHE A 112 7.16 -1.16 16.37
C PHE A 112 7.98 -0.36 15.38
N ARG A 113 8.16 0.93 15.64
CA ARG A 113 8.97 1.82 14.80
C ARG A 113 9.91 2.63 15.65
N GLN A 114 11.06 2.95 15.10
CA GLN A 114 12.10 3.63 15.84
C GLN A 114 12.31 5.02 15.22
N ARG A 115 12.46 6.04 16.06
CA ARG A 115 12.65 7.44 15.62
C ARG A 115 13.65 8.16 16.52
N ARG A 116 14.31 9.19 15.99
CA ARG A 116 15.20 10.07 16.75
C ARG A 116 14.80 11.54 16.59
N PRO A 117 15.14 12.41 17.54
CA PRO A 117 15.05 13.85 17.34
C PRO A 117 15.94 14.28 16.17
N ASP A 118 15.45 15.17 15.31
CA ASP A 118 16.21 15.71 14.18
C ASP A 118 17.10 16.91 14.55
N GLY A 119 16.91 17.47 15.75
CA GLY A 119 17.60 18.66 16.27
C GLY A 119 16.79 19.96 16.13
N ASN A 120 15.74 19.99 15.30
CA ASN A 120 14.86 21.15 15.09
C ASN A 120 13.53 21.04 15.85
N GLY A 121 13.35 19.98 16.63
CA GLY A 121 12.10 19.68 17.33
C GLY A 121 11.20 18.70 16.59
N ASP A 122 11.63 18.23 15.41
CA ASP A 122 10.95 17.22 14.61
C ASP A 122 11.58 15.83 14.79
N TRP A 123 11.00 14.83 14.13
CA TRP A 123 11.38 13.42 14.25
C TRP A 123 11.87 12.83 12.93
N THR A 124 13.00 12.11 13.00
CA THR A 124 13.49 11.27 11.90
C THR A 124 13.22 9.80 12.20
N TRP A 125 12.52 9.10 11.31
CA TRP A 125 12.17 7.67 11.42
C TRP A 125 13.30 6.71 11.01
N LYS A 126 14.54 7.10 11.26
CA LYS A 126 15.77 6.34 10.98
C LYS A 126 16.75 6.58 12.12
N LEU A 127 17.62 5.60 12.36
CA LEU A 127 18.60 5.65 13.46
C LEU A 127 20.03 5.71 12.97
N ASP A 128 20.19 6.16 11.74
CA ASP A 128 21.50 6.32 11.15
C ASP A 128 22.31 7.35 11.95
N GLY A 129 23.55 6.98 12.30
CA GLY A 129 24.41 7.77 13.18
C GLY A 129 23.96 7.89 14.64
N VAL A 130 22.99 7.09 15.12
CA VAL A 130 22.58 7.09 16.54
C VAL A 130 23.27 5.97 17.31
N ARG A 131 23.98 6.33 18.38
CA ARG A 131 24.54 5.37 19.33
C ARG A 131 23.42 4.54 19.97
N ARG A 132 23.58 3.22 19.96
CA ARG A 132 22.67 2.30 20.63
C ARG A 132 23.04 2.17 22.10
N VAL A 133 22.03 2.26 22.95
CA VAL A 133 22.17 2.21 24.40
C VAL A 133 21.14 1.23 24.96
N LEU A 134 21.37 0.77 26.18
CA LEU A 134 20.39 -0.03 26.90
C LEU A 134 19.16 0.80 27.21
N TYR A 135 18.00 0.16 27.19
CA TYR A 135 16.79 0.78 27.72
C TYR A 135 16.99 1.05 29.23
N ARG A 136 16.59 2.24 29.69
CA ARG A 136 16.85 2.71 31.07
C ARG A 136 18.35 2.75 31.42
N LEU A 137 19.21 3.16 30.47
CA LEU A 137 20.66 3.28 30.69
C LEU A 137 21.03 4.08 31.95
N PRO A 138 20.44 5.25 32.25
CA PRO A 138 20.76 6.00 33.47
C PRO A 138 20.51 5.18 34.75
N GLU A 139 19.41 4.42 34.80
CA GLU A 139 19.06 3.56 35.92
C GLU A 139 20.00 2.35 36.02
N VAL A 140 20.36 1.75 34.88
CA VAL A 140 21.34 0.65 34.82
C VAL A 140 22.68 1.11 35.39
N LEU A 141 23.18 2.28 34.98
CA LEU A 141 24.44 2.84 35.49
C LEU A 141 24.37 3.13 36.99
N LYS A 142 23.23 3.63 37.47
CA LYS A 142 23.00 3.82 38.90
C LYS A 142 23.07 2.49 39.66
N SER A 143 22.39 1.45 39.16
CA SER A 143 22.41 0.11 39.78
C SER A 143 23.80 -0.51 39.79
N VAL A 144 24.62 -0.28 38.75
CA VAL A 144 26.02 -0.72 38.73
C VAL A 144 26.83 -0.01 39.82
N ALA A 145 26.65 1.30 39.98
CA ALA A 145 27.35 2.08 41.02
C ALA A 145 26.92 1.68 42.45
N GLU A 146 25.68 1.22 42.62
CA GLU A 146 25.12 0.74 43.89
C GLU A 146 25.32 -0.78 44.09
N GLU A 147 26.09 -1.45 43.22
CA GLU A 147 26.35 -2.90 43.25
C GLU A 147 25.06 -3.77 43.31
N CYS A 148 23.98 -3.28 42.68
CA CYS A 148 22.71 -3.97 42.63
C CYS A 148 22.69 -5.05 41.54
N THR A 149 21.90 -6.10 41.77
CA THR A 149 21.64 -7.12 40.74
C THR A 149 20.78 -6.55 39.61
N ILE A 150 21.20 -6.78 38.36
CA ILE A 150 20.51 -6.29 37.17
C ILE A 150 19.97 -7.51 36.40
N TYR A 151 18.67 -7.49 36.11
CA TYR A 151 18.00 -8.49 35.28
C TYR A 151 17.86 -7.98 33.84
N ILE A 152 18.24 -8.79 32.87
CA ILE A 152 18.10 -8.48 31.44
C ILE A 152 16.87 -9.22 30.92
N THR A 153 15.86 -8.48 30.48
CA THR A 153 14.61 -9.01 29.92
C THR A 153 14.59 -8.91 28.39
N GLU A 154 13.73 -9.69 27.73
CA GLU A 154 13.67 -9.76 26.27
C GLU A 154 13.09 -8.48 25.63
N GLY A 155 12.27 -7.72 26.35
CA GLY A 155 11.59 -6.55 25.80
C GLY A 155 11.30 -5.44 26.79
N GLU A 156 11.01 -4.25 26.27
CA GLU A 156 10.81 -3.01 27.04
C GLU A 156 9.55 -3.02 27.94
N ARG A 157 8.69 -4.02 27.76
CA ARG A 157 7.44 -4.19 28.53
C ARG A 157 7.58 -5.21 29.67
N ASP A 158 8.61 -6.04 29.64
CA ASP A 158 8.84 -7.12 30.61
C ASP A 158 9.67 -6.62 31.80
#